data_AF-A0A3B3BBA7-F1
#
_entry.id   AF-A0A3B3BBA7-F1
#
_cell.length_a   1.000
_cell.length_b   1.000
_cell.length_c   1.000
_cell.angle_alpha   90.00
_cell.angle_beta   90.00
_cell.angle_gamma   90.00
#
_symmetry.space_group_name_H-M   'P 1'
#
loop_
_entity.id
_entity.type
_entity.pdbx_description
1 polymer ?
#
loop_
_entity_poly.entity_id
_entity_poly.type
_entity_poly.pdbx_seq_one_letter_code
_entity_poly.pdbx_strand_id
1 'polypeptide(L)'
;KEVYDQNLTIHGHCPTYHGNPEWERSCKWDRDCPDNLKCCMYMNKAVCVSPIIVNEVCPDTTGMIGICVELCTSDMSCPYGQKCCSNGCGHVCSNPIIVKPGDCPRHGLTQRCGKRCQHDGQCSAEMKCCPMSCGPACRHPV
;
A
#
# COMPACT_ATOMS: atom_id res chain seq x y z
N LYS A 1 0.76 18.38 -22.68
CA LYS A 1 0.89 16.93 -22.94
C LYS A 1 1.82 16.40 -21.87
N GLU A 2 1.29 16.11 -20.69
CA GLU A 2 2.05 15.44 -19.64
C GLU A 2 2.16 13.98 -20.06
N VAL A 3 3.38 13.55 -20.36
CA VAL A 3 3.69 12.16 -20.68
C VAL A 3 3.66 11.43 -19.35
N TYR A 4 2.54 10.77 -19.07
CA TYR A 4 2.45 9.75 -18.03
C TYR A 4 3.28 8.56 -18.52
N ASP A 5 4.45 8.36 -17.90
CA ASP A 5 5.22 7.14 -18.08
C ASP A 5 4.42 5.98 -17.46
N GLN A 6 3.94 5.09 -18.33
CA GLN A 6 3.09 3.95 -17.97
C GLN A 6 3.89 2.76 -17.43
N ASN A 7 5.14 2.93 -16.98
CA ASN A 7 5.99 1.80 -16.52
C ASN A 7 6.76 1.99 -15.20
N LEU A 8 6.43 2.98 -14.37
CA LEU A 8 6.90 3.00 -12.97
C LEU A 8 5.79 3.48 -12.05
N THR A 9 4.99 2.54 -11.53
CA THR A 9 4.03 2.79 -10.46
C THR A 9 4.77 3.07 -9.15
N ILE A 10 5.43 4.22 -9.03
CA ILE A 10 5.91 4.72 -7.74
C ILE A 10 4.69 5.32 -7.01
N HIS A 11 3.73 4.47 -6.61
CA HIS A 11 2.73 4.82 -5.60
C HIS A 11 3.35 4.80 -4.20
N GLY A 12 4.50 5.48 -4.08
CA GLY A 12 5.18 5.68 -2.81
C GLY A 12 4.35 6.61 -1.93
N HIS A 13 4.17 6.27 -0.65
CA HIS A 13 3.54 7.17 0.33
C HIS A 13 4.61 7.80 1.21
N CYS A 14 4.36 9.03 1.68
CA CYS A 14 5.22 9.67 2.67
C CYS A 14 5.20 8.87 3.99
N PRO A 15 6.36 8.51 4.56
CA PRO A 15 6.41 7.94 5.89
C PRO A 15 5.91 8.91 6.93
N THR A 16 5.43 8.41 8.07
CA THR A 16 4.96 9.24 9.19
C THR A 16 6.08 9.70 10.09
N TYR A 17 7.17 8.94 10.16
CA TYR A 17 8.37 9.32 10.87
C TYR A 17 9.56 9.34 9.92
N HIS A 18 10.25 10.47 9.89
CA HIS A 18 11.58 10.55 9.33
C HIS A 18 12.54 10.65 10.52
N GLY A 19 13.53 9.75 10.59
CA GLY A 19 14.68 9.95 11.48
C GLY A 19 15.32 11.30 11.19
N ASN A 20 16.11 11.85 12.09
CA ASN A 20 16.81 13.10 11.84
C ASN A 20 18.22 12.82 11.29
N PRO A 21 18.46 12.85 9.95
CA PRO A 21 19.80 12.96 9.42
C PRO A 21 20.07 14.39 8.96
N GLU A 22 21.33 14.78 9.12
CA GLU A 22 21.95 16.10 8.91
C GLU A 22 22.01 16.56 7.44
N TRP A 23 21.00 16.23 6.63
CA TRP A 23 20.94 16.64 5.22
C TRP A 23 19.60 17.30 4.89
N GLU A 24 19.47 18.54 5.35
CA GLU A 24 18.37 19.46 5.06
C GLU A 24 18.36 19.89 3.58
N ARG A 25 17.88 19.03 2.68
CA ARG A 25 17.38 19.50 1.38
C ARG A 25 15.87 19.70 1.48
N SER A 26 15.51 20.96 1.66
CA SER A 26 14.12 21.42 1.51
C SER A 26 13.66 21.22 0.07
N CYS A 27 12.43 20.79 -0.12
CA CYS A 27 11.83 20.56 -1.43
C CYS A 27 10.45 21.22 -1.52
N LYS A 28 9.90 21.37 -2.72
CA LYS A 28 8.52 21.80 -2.92
C LYS A 28 7.68 20.73 -3.61
N TRP A 29 8.30 19.96 -4.50
CA TRP A 29 7.71 18.88 -5.28
C TRP A 29 8.62 17.66 -5.31
N ASP A 30 8.06 16.46 -5.57
CA ASP A 30 8.83 15.21 -5.65
C ASP A 30 10.01 15.30 -6.64
N ARG A 31 9.82 16.01 -7.76
CA ARG A 31 10.85 16.24 -8.78
C ARG A 31 12.05 17.09 -8.32
N ASP A 32 11.92 17.79 -7.20
CA ASP A 32 13.03 18.57 -6.63
C ASP A 32 14.00 17.65 -5.86
N CYS A 33 13.56 16.43 -5.55
CA CYS A 33 14.34 15.46 -4.84
C CYS A 33 15.18 14.62 -5.80
N PRO A 34 16.41 14.25 -5.41
CA PRO A 34 17.22 13.33 -6.20
C PRO A 34 16.58 11.94 -6.23
N ASP A 35 16.89 11.17 -7.26
CA ASP A 35 16.42 9.80 -7.45
C ASP A 35 14.88 9.71 -7.41
N ASN A 36 14.33 8.73 -6.69
CA ASN A 36 12.90 8.48 -6.55
C ASN A 36 12.37 8.88 -5.15
N LEU A 37 13.00 9.87 -4.52
CA LEU A 37 12.57 10.37 -3.22
C LEU A 37 11.30 11.21 -3.35
N LYS A 38 10.48 11.22 -2.29
CA LYS A 38 9.26 12.03 -2.21
C LYS A 38 9.49 13.27 -1.37
N CYS A 39 8.87 14.37 -1.77
CA CYS A 39 8.85 15.59 -1.01
C CYS A 39 7.71 15.54 0.02
N CYS A 40 8.06 15.30 1.29
CA CYS A 40 7.10 15.03 2.35
C CYS A 40 7.06 16.14 3.39
N MET A 41 5.86 16.48 3.85
CA MET A 41 5.60 17.55 4.82
C MET A 41 5.55 16.99 6.25
N TYR A 42 6.44 17.47 7.12
CA TYR A 42 6.44 17.15 8.55
C TYR A 42 6.44 18.42 9.38
N MET A 43 5.41 18.64 10.22
CA MET A 43 5.35 19.78 11.17
C MET A 43 5.65 21.17 10.57
N ASN A 44 5.47 21.37 9.25
CA ASN A 44 5.79 22.56 8.41
C ASN A 44 7.13 22.56 7.67
N LYS A 45 7.89 21.46 7.67
CA LYS A 45 9.11 21.32 6.89
C LYS A 45 8.91 20.29 5.78
N ALA A 46 9.14 20.71 4.54
CA ALA A 46 9.18 19.83 3.37
C ALA A 46 10.58 19.24 3.22
N VAL A 47 10.71 17.93 3.22
CA VAL A 47 12.01 17.25 3.08
C VAL A 47 11.91 16.07 2.13
N CYS A 48 12.99 15.80 1.41
CA CYS A 48 13.10 14.62 0.55
C CYS A 48 13.34 13.37 1.38
N VAL A 49 12.44 12.39 1.28
CA VAL A 49 12.50 11.13 2.03
C VAL A 49 12.26 9.94 1.13
N SER A 50 12.78 8.78 1.53
CA SER A 50 12.51 7.53 0.85
C SER A 50 11.02 7.21 0.96
N PRO A 51 10.31 6.93 -0.16
CA PRO A 51 8.91 6.54 -0.10
C PRO A 51 8.71 5.19 0.58
N ILE A 52 7.55 5.04 1.22
CA ILE A 52 7.01 3.72 1.53
C ILE A 52 6.48 3.12 0.23
N ILE A 53 7.14 2.09 -0.28
CA ILE A 53 6.66 1.33 -1.42
C ILE A 53 5.56 0.38 -0.95
N VAL A 54 4.34 0.59 -1.44
CA VAL A 54 3.21 -0.31 -1.18
C VAL A 54 2.95 -1.17 -2.40
N ASN A 55 2.50 -2.40 -2.18
CA ASN A 55 2.16 -3.32 -3.24
C ASN A 55 0.64 -3.43 -3.38
N GLU A 56 0.18 -3.46 -4.63
CA GLU A 56 -1.20 -3.71 -4.99
C GLU A 56 -1.37 -5.14 -5.48
N VAL A 57 -2.15 -5.92 -4.74
CA VAL A 57 -2.38 -7.34 -5.05
C VAL A 57 -3.86 -7.64 -5.21
N CYS A 58 -4.17 -8.74 -5.89
CA CYS A 58 -5.53 -9.23 -5.95
C CYS A 58 -6.02 -9.64 -4.55
N PRO A 59 -7.31 -9.42 -4.23
CA PRO A 59 -7.92 -10.00 -3.04
C PRO A 59 -7.73 -11.51 -3.03
N ASP A 60 -7.55 -12.09 -1.84
CA ASP A 60 -7.51 -13.54 -1.69
C ASP A 60 -8.90 -14.13 -1.97
N THR A 61 -9.00 -14.92 -3.01
CA THR A 61 -10.22 -15.62 -3.45
C THR A 61 -10.17 -17.12 -3.14
N THR A 62 -9.22 -17.56 -2.31
CA THR A 62 -9.08 -18.96 -1.91
C THR A 62 -10.40 -19.48 -1.32
N GLY A 63 -10.93 -20.56 -1.91
CA GLY A 63 -12.19 -21.19 -1.50
C GLY A 63 -13.45 -20.52 -2.04
N MET A 64 -13.33 -19.47 -2.85
CA MET A 64 -14.45 -18.90 -3.62
C MET A 64 -14.53 -19.55 -5.01
N ILE A 65 -15.75 -19.85 -5.47
CA ILE A 65 -16.02 -20.27 -6.84
C ILE A 65 -16.86 -19.17 -7.48
N GLY A 66 -16.18 -18.26 -8.16
CA GLY A 66 -16.83 -17.24 -8.98
C GLY A 66 -17.44 -17.81 -10.26
N ILE A 67 -18.14 -16.94 -10.99
CA ILE A 67 -18.68 -17.28 -12.29
C ILE A 67 -17.50 -17.52 -13.26
N CYS A 68 -17.56 -18.59 -14.03
CA CYS A 68 -16.58 -18.98 -15.04
C CYS A 68 -16.66 -18.06 -16.28
N VAL A 69 -16.26 -16.81 -16.11
CA VAL A 69 -16.19 -15.80 -17.17
C VAL A 69 -14.82 -15.15 -17.22
N GLU A 70 -14.33 -14.91 -18.43
CA GLU A 70 -13.08 -14.20 -18.69
C GLU A 70 -13.40 -12.78 -19.15
N LEU A 71 -13.45 -11.85 -18.20
CA LEU A 71 -13.74 -10.43 -18.46
C LEU A 71 -12.47 -9.61 -18.72
N CYS A 72 -11.30 -10.16 -18.37
CA CYS A 72 -10.01 -9.54 -18.58
C CYS A 72 -8.94 -10.63 -18.80
N THR A 73 -7.83 -10.27 -19.43
CA THR A 73 -6.67 -11.17 -19.62
C THR A 73 -5.38 -10.61 -19.02
N SER A 74 -5.38 -9.33 -18.67
CA SER A 74 -4.28 -8.63 -18.01
C SER A 74 -4.81 -7.40 -17.28
N ASP A 75 -4.02 -6.85 -16.36
CA ASP A 75 -4.36 -5.59 -15.66
C ASP A 75 -4.67 -4.44 -16.64
N MET A 76 -4.01 -4.42 -17.81
CA MET A 76 -4.25 -3.42 -18.86
C MET A 76 -5.62 -3.55 -19.53
N SER A 77 -6.28 -4.70 -19.42
CA SER A 77 -7.65 -4.91 -19.90
C SER A 77 -8.69 -4.28 -18.98
N CYS A 78 -8.29 -3.88 -17.77
CA CYS A 78 -9.18 -3.34 -16.77
C CYS A 78 -9.21 -1.80 -16.77
N PRO A 79 -10.28 -1.20 -16.23
CA PRO A 79 -10.29 0.23 -15.90
C PRO A 79 -9.07 0.64 -15.08
N TYR A 80 -8.70 1.92 -15.18
CA TYR A 80 -7.53 2.47 -14.49
C TYR A 80 -7.53 2.13 -12.99
N GLY A 81 -6.39 1.62 -12.50
CA GLY A 81 -6.19 1.27 -11.09
C GLY A 81 -6.80 -0.07 -10.66
N GLN A 82 -7.36 -0.86 -11.59
CA GLN A 82 -7.86 -2.20 -11.31
C GLN A 82 -6.90 -3.28 -11.79
N LYS A 83 -6.99 -4.45 -11.16
CA LYS A 83 -6.20 -5.63 -11.52
C LYS A 83 -7.12 -6.71 -12.08
N CYS A 84 -6.58 -7.46 -13.02
CA CYS A 84 -7.25 -8.64 -13.55
C CYS A 84 -6.99 -9.81 -12.61
N CYS A 85 -8.01 -10.17 -11.82
CA CYS A 85 -7.88 -11.11 -10.72
C CYS A 85 -8.69 -12.37 -10.97
N SER A 86 -8.13 -13.52 -10.61
CA SER A 86 -8.89 -14.77 -10.61
C SER A 86 -9.99 -14.71 -9.54
N ASN A 87 -11.20 -15.07 -9.94
CA ASN A 87 -12.34 -15.22 -9.04
C ASN A 87 -12.57 -16.68 -8.61
N GLY A 88 -11.58 -17.57 -8.86
CA GLY A 88 -11.69 -19.01 -8.60
C GLY A 88 -12.21 -19.85 -9.76
N CYS A 89 -12.73 -19.26 -10.84
CA CYS A 89 -13.00 -19.98 -12.10
C CYS A 89 -12.50 -19.24 -13.34
N GLY A 90 -12.77 -17.93 -13.45
CA GLY A 90 -12.24 -17.07 -14.51
C GLY A 90 -11.60 -15.81 -13.96
N HIS A 91 -11.45 -14.78 -14.80
CA HIS A 91 -10.83 -13.51 -14.40
C HIS A 91 -11.77 -12.32 -14.54
N VAL A 92 -11.74 -11.47 -13.52
CA VAL A 92 -12.57 -10.26 -13.43
C VAL A 92 -11.73 -9.08 -12.94
N CYS A 93 -12.07 -7.89 -13.44
CA CYS A 93 -11.44 -6.66 -12.97
C CYS A 93 -11.87 -6.38 -11.53
N SER A 94 -10.90 -6.29 -10.63
CA SER A 94 -11.11 -6.07 -9.20
C SER A 94 -10.28 -4.90 -8.70
N ASN A 95 -10.79 -4.21 -7.69
CA ASN A 95 -9.98 -3.23 -6.99
C ASN A 95 -8.88 -3.95 -6.20
N PRO A 96 -7.61 -3.53 -6.31
CA PRO A 96 -6.53 -4.15 -5.57
C PRO A 96 -6.65 -3.90 -4.07
N ILE A 97 -6.08 -4.82 -3.27
CA ILE A 97 -5.80 -4.57 -1.87
C ILE A 97 -4.35 -4.09 -1.71
N ILE A 98 -4.16 -3.13 -0.82
CA ILE A 98 -2.85 -2.58 -0.48
C ILE A 98 -2.18 -3.49 0.56
N VAL A 99 -0.94 -3.87 0.27
CA VAL A 99 0.00 -4.54 1.17
C VAL A 99 1.16 -3.60 1.46
N LYS A 100 1.39 -3.32 2.73
CA LYS A 100 2.47 -2.43 3.20
C LYS A 100 3.71 -3.22 3.61
N PRO A 101 4.91 -2.63 3.56
CA PRO A 101 6.15 -3.30 3.95
C PRO A 101 6.21 -3.56 5.46
N GLY A 102 7.11 -4.47 5.84
CA GLY A 102 7.33 -4.91 7.22
C GLY A 102 6.46 -6.11 7.62
N ASP A 103 6.78 -6.73 8.75
CA ASP A 103 6.11 -7.94 9.23
C ASP A 103 5.17 -7.66 10.40
N CYS A 104 4.13 -8.48 10.56
CA CYS A 104 3.28 -8.37 11.72
C CYS A 104 4.03 -8.82 12.98
N PRO A 105 4.00 -8.04 14.08
CA PRO A 105 4.59 -8.47 15.34
C PRO A 105 3.93 -9.76 15.80
N ARG A 106 4.73 -10.66 16.38
CA ARG A 106 4.19 -11.88 17.03
C ARG A 106 3.18 -11.48 18.09
N HIS A 107 2.09 -12.26 18.16
CA HIS A 107 0.91 -12.00 18.99
C HIS A 107 1.28 -11.47 20.39
N GLY A 108 1.23 -10.16 20.55
CA GLY A 108 1.33 -9.54 21.86
C GLY A 108 0.03 -9.81 22.61
N LEU A 109 0.12 -10.28 23.84
CA LEU A 109 -1.00 -10.46 24.78
C LEU A 109 -1.56 -9.09 25.23
N THR A 110 -1.89 -8.21 24.29
CA THR A 110 -2.50 -6.93 24.61
C THR A 110 -3.98 -7.17 24.84
N GLN A 111 -4.45 -6.94 26.06
CA GLN A 111 -5.87 -7.06 26.44
C GLN A 111 -6.79 -6.06 25.71
N ARG A 112 -6.22 -5.16 24.89
CA ARG A 112 -6.96 -4.13 24.17
C ARG A 112 -6.98 -4.45 22.68
N CYS A 113 -8.20 -4.63 22.16
CA CYS A 113 -8.41 -4.75 20.74
C CYS A 113 -8.09 -3.43 20.02
N GLY A 114 -7.36 -3.53 18.91
CA GLY A 114 -7.05 -2.39 18.05
C GLY A 114 -8.19 -2.05 17.09
N LYS A 115 -7.95 -1.06 16.22
CA LYS A 115 -8.84 -0.74 15.09
C LYS A 115 -8.96 -1.96 14.17
N ARG A 116 -10.17 -2.46 13.97
CA ARG A 116 -10.43 -3.57 13.04
C ARG A 116 -10.09 -3.17 11.60
N CYS A 117 -9.61 -4.14 10.84
CA CYS A 117 -9.20 -3.98 9.45
C CYS A 117 -9.35 -5.31 8.69
N GLN A 118 -9.27 -5.24 7.37
CA GLN A 118 -9.23 -6.42 6.49
C GLN A 118 -7.94 -6.50 5.67
N HIS A 119 -7.36 -5.35 5.30
CA HIS A 119 -6.09 -5.25 4.58
C HIS A 119 -5.34 -3.98 5.01
N ASP A 120 -4.04 -3.90 4.73
CA ASP A 120 -3.15 -2.85 5.25
C ASP A 120 -3.59 -1.45 4.82
N GLY A 121 -4.18 -1.31 3.64
CA GLY A 121 -4.74 -0.05 3.12
C GLY A 121 -5.81 0.61 4.03
N GLN A 122 -6.47 -0.14 4.92
CA GLN A 122 -7.45 0.41 5.87
C GLN A 122 -6.79 0.97 7.14
N CYS A 123 -5.51 0.67 7.34
CA CYS A 123 -4.72 1.14 8.45
C CYS A 123 -4.01 2.45 8.05
N SER A 124 -3.88 3.36 9.02
CA SER A 124 -3.16 4.62 8.80
C SER A 124 -1.67 4.35 8.57
N ALA A 125 -0.97 5.25 7.89
CA ALA A 125 0.50 5.27 7.92
C ALA A 125 1.13 3.94 7.42
N GLU A 126 2.23 3.50 8.03
CA GLU A 126 2.91 2.22 7.81
C GLU A 126 2.18 1.04 8.48
N MET A 127 1.11 1.29 9.25
CA MET A 127 0.47 0.23 10.02
C MET A 127 -0.13 -0.84 9.10
N LYS A 128 0.06 -2.10 9.48
CA LYS A 128 -0.44 -3.28 8.78
C LYS A 128 -1.66 -3.85 9.48
N CYS A 129 -2.49 -4.55 8.74
CA CYS A 129 -3.59 -5.32 9.29
C CYS A 129 -3.08 -6.69 9.75
N CYS A 130 -2.92 -6.85 11.06
CA CYS A 130 -2.28 -8.03 11.63
C CYS A 130 -3.28 -8.95 12.33
N PRO A 131 -3.08 -10.28 12.25
CA PRO A 131 -3.90 -11.23 12.99
C PRO A 131 -3.65 -11.10 14.50
N MET A 132 -4.71 -10.82 15.26
CA MET A 132 -4.67 -10.73 16.72
C MET A 132 -5.70 -11.69 17.34
N SER A 133 -5.58 -11.91 18.66
CA SER A 133 -6.46 -12.81 19.42
C SER A 133 -7.94 -12.42 19.37
N CYS A 134 -8.26 -11.13 19.27
CA CYS A 134 -9.64 -10.64 19.13
C CYS A 134 -10.04 -10.27 17.69
N GLY A 135 -9.31 -10.81 16.71
CA GLY A 135 -9.51 -10.56 15.28
C GLY A 135 -8.48 -9.60 14.68
N PRO A 136 -8.47 -9.44 13.35
CA PRO A 136 -7.48 -8.60 12.66
C PRO A 136 -7.55 -7.13 13.09
N ALA A 137 -6.39 -6.54 13.39
CA ALA A 137 -6.31 -5.16 13.83
C ALA A 137 -5.04 -4.45 13.33
N CYS A 138 -5.14 -3.13 13.18
CA CYS A 138 -4.01 -2.31 12.75
C CYS A 138 -2.89 -2.30 13.78
N ARG A 139 -1.68 -2.68 13.37
CA ARG A 139 -0.49 -2.68 14.21
C ARG A 139 0.72 -2.14 13.46
N HIS A 140 1.65 -1.55 14.21
CA HIS A 140 2.96 -1.20 13.65
C HIS A 140 3.70 -2.48 13.24
N PRO A 141 4.29 -2.51 12.04
CA PRO A 141 5.16 -3.61 11.63
C PRO A 141 6.44 -3.66 12.48
N VAL A 142 7.10 -4.82 12.45
CA VAL A 142 8.48 -5.03 12.94
C VAL A 142 9.48 -5.08 11.79
#